data_AF-A0AAJ6EFB6-F1
#
_entry.id   AF-A0AAJ6EFB6-F1
#
_cell.length_a   1.000
_cell.length_b   1.000
_cell.length_c   1.000
_cell.angle_alpha   90.00
_cell.angle_beta   90.00
_cell.angle_gamma   90.00
#
_symmetry.space_group_name_H-M   'P 1'
#
loop_
_entity.id
_entity.type
_entity.pdbx_description
1 polymer ?
#
loop_
_entity_poly.entity_id
_entity_poly.type
_entity_poly.pdbx_seq_one_letter_code
_entity_poly.pdbx_strand_id
1 'polypeptide(L)'
;MTTVHVATPQGAQFLAPNQIVPLLIGATVDEVERELVLQTLARCDGNRTRAARVLGLSVRTLRNKIRLYAASGIEVPAYHD
;
A
#
# COMPACT_ATOMS: atom_id res chain seq x y z
N MET A 1 8.21 -27.15 -39.32
CA MET A 1 8.58 -25.79 -38.89
C MET A 1 7.45 -25.30 -37.99
N THR A 2 7.52 -25.61 -36.70
CA THR A 2 6.42 -25.38 -35.76
C THR A 2 6.66 -24.07 -35.03
N THR A 3 5.87 -23.04 -35.34
CA THR A 3 5.96 -21.74 -34.69
C THR A 3 5.41 -21.87 -33.27
N VAL A 4 6.28 -21.76 -32.27
CA VAL A 4 5.89 -21.66 -30.86
C VAL A 4 5.48 -20.20 -30.60
N HIS A 5 4.20 -19.95 -30.38
CA HIS A 5 3.75 -18.68 -29.82
C HIS A 5 4.14 -18.64 -28.34
N VAL A 6 5.16 -17.84 -28.01
CA VAL A 6 5.47 -17.48 -26.63
C VAL A 6 4.30 -16.66 -26.09
N ALA A 7 3.55 -17.24 -25.14
CA ALA A 7 2.56 -16.52 -24.37
C ALA A 7 3.29 -15.52 -23.46
N THR A 8 3.20 -14.23 -23.79
CA THR A 8 3.62 -13.15 -22.89
C THR A 8 2.82 -13.27 -21.59
N PRO A 9 3.45 -13.22 -20.40
CA PRO A 9 2.70 -13.17 -19.16
C PRO A 9 1.87 -11.88 -19.18
N GLN A 10 0.55 -12.04 -19.24
CA GLN A 10 -0.40 -10.93 -19.21
C GLN A 10 -0.20 -10.16 -17.89
N GLY A 11 0.08 -8.86 -18.05
CA GLY A 11 0.54 -7.99 -16.98
C GLY A 11 -0.38 -7.95 -15.77
N ALA A 12 0.24 -7.87 -14.59
CA ALA A 12 -0.40 -7.30 -13.42
C ALA A 12 -0.85 -5.88 -13.80
N GLN A 13 -2.14 -5.72 -14.10
CA GLN A 13 -2.72 -4.43 -14.46
C GLN A 13 -2.60 -3.50 -13.24
N PHE A 14 -1.67 -2.55 -13.28
CA PHE A 14 -1.65 -1.47 -12.32
C PHE A 14 -2.75 -0.48 -12.72
N LEU A 15 -3.81 -0.41 -11.91
CA LEU A 15 -4.86 0.58 -12.11
C LEU A 15 -4.25 1.98 -11.92
N ALA A 16 -4.46 2.86 -12.90
CA ALA A 16 -4.05 4.24 -12.77
C ALA A 16 -4.87 4.92 -11.66
N PRO A 17 -4.32 5.92 -10.95
CA PRO A 17 -5.01 6.54 -9.82
C PRO A 17 -6.42 7.05 -10.15
N ASN A 18 -6.61 7.63 -11.33
CA ASN A 18 -7.90 8.12 -11.82
C ASN A 18 -8.96 7.02 -12.01
N GLN A 19 -8.55 5.76 -12.18
CA GLN A 19 -9.46 4.62 -12.27
C GLN A 19 -9.89 4.12 -10.88
N ILE A 20 -9.11 4.40 -9.84
CA ILE A 20 -9.38 3.99 -8.45
C ILE A 20 -10.22 5.04 -7.72
N VAL A 21 -9.98 6.34 -7.97
CA VAL A 21 -10.63 7.46 -7.27
C VAL A 21 -12.17 7.36 -7.22
N PRO A 22 -12.90 6.96 -8.28
CA PRO A 22 -14.36 6.80 -8.21
C PRO A 22 -14.83 5.81 -7.14
N LEU A 23 -14.02 4.81 -6.79
CA LEU A 23 -14.33 3.81 -5.76
C LEU A 23 -14.12 4.33 -4.33
N LEU A 24 -13.44 5.48 -4.17
CA LEU A 24 -13.11 6.07 -2.87
C LEU A 24 -14.08 7.20 -2.48
N ILE A 25 -15.01 7.58 -3.36
CA ILE A 25 -15.96 8.66 -3.11
C ILE A 25 -16.89 8.28 -1.95
N GLY A 26 -16.95 9.12 -0.93
CA GLY A 26 -17.71 8.88 0.30
C GLY A 26 -16.85 8.47 1.50
N ALA A 27 -15.60 8.06 1.26
CA ALA A 27 -14.61 7.89 2.32
C ALA A 27 -13.91 9.22 2.65
N THR A 28 -13.51 9.39 3.90
CA THR A 28 -12.66 10.50 4.31
C THR A 28 -11.22 10.29 3.84
N VAL A 29 -10.47 11.38 3.70
CA VAL A 29 -9.03 11.30 3.35
C VAL A 29 -8.27 10.47 4.38
N ASP A 30 -8.61 10.59 5.67
CA ASP A 30 -7.95 9.85 6.74
C ASP A 30 -8.18 8.34 6.61
N GLU A 31 -9.41 7.90 6.29
CA GLU A 31 -9.71 6.49 6.06
C GLU A 31 -8.94 5.91 4.88
N VAL A 32 -8.91 6.62 3.75
CA VAL A 32 -8.18 6.20 2.55
C VAL A 32 -6.67 6.15 2.83
N GLU A 33 -6.12 7.17 3.46
CA GLU A 33 -4.70 7.23 3.79
C GLU A 33 -4.31 6.13 4.79
N ARG A 34 -5.13 5.89 5.82
CA ARG A 34 -4.94 4.83 6.79
C ARG A 34 -4.89 3.47 6.11
N GLU A 35 -5.89 3.14 5.30
CA GLU A 35 -5.95 1.85 4.62
C GLU A 35 -4.74 1.66 3.70
N LEU A 36 -4.38 2.69 2.94
CA LEU A 36 -3.20 2.66 2.07
C LEU A 36 -1.91 2.40 2.85
N VAL A 37 -1.74 3.05 4.01
CA VAL A 37 -0.59 2.85 4.90
C VAL A 37 -0.55 1.44 5.47
N LEU A 38 -1.67 0.94 6.01
CA LEU A 38 -1.74 -0.39 6.64
C LEU A 38 -1.51 -1.51 5.63
N GLN A 39 -2.15 -1.45 4.46
CA GLN A 39 -1.95 -2.43 3.38
C GLN A 39 -0.51 -2.42 2.87
N THR A 40 0.11 -1.24 2.77
CA THR A 40 1.51 -1.15 2.35
C THR A 40 2.46 -1.71 3.40
N LEU A 41 2.19 -1.49 4.69
CA LEU A 41 2.93 -2.12 5.78
C LEU A 41 2.79 -3.64 5.75
N ALA A 42 1.58 -4.17 5.57
CA ALA A 42 1.34 -5.61 5.46
C ALA A 42 2.10 -6.23 4.28
N ARG A 43 2.07 -5.59 3.11
CA ARG A 43 2.84 -6.01 1.92
C ARG A 43 4.36 -5.92 2.09
N CYS A 44 4.82 -5.18 3.09
CA CYS A 44 6.23 -5.01 3.41
C CYS A 44 6.62 -5.75 4.70
N ASP A 45 5.81 -6.68 5.20
CA ASP A 45 6.08 -7.47 6.41
C ASP A 45 6.32 -6.59 7.65
N GLY A 46 5.62 -5.45 7.72
CA GLY A 46 5.79 -4.43 8.74
C GLY A 46 7.06 -3.58 8.62
N ASN A 47 7.88 -3.79 7.58
CA ASN A 47 9.12 -3.03 7.37
C ASN A 47 8.81 -1.58 6.99
N ARG A 48 8.95 -0.70 7.98
CA ARG A 48 8.61 0.73 7.89
C ARG A 48 9.47 1.46 6.86
N THR A 49 10.75 1.13 6.73
CA THR A 49 11.64 1.78 5.75
C THR A 49 11.22 1.43 4.33
N ARG A 50 10.91 0.15 4.08
CA ARG A 50 10.42 -0.31 2.77
C ARG A 50 9.06 0.29 2.45
N ALA A 51 8.11 0.26 3.39
CA ALA A 51 6.77 0.81 3.20
C ALA A 51 6.80 2.32 2.94
N ALA A 52 7.61 3.09 3.68
CA ALA A 52 7.75 4.52 3.47
C ALA A 52 8.25 4.85 2.05
N ARG A 53 9.21 4.07 1.54
CA ARG A 53 9.72 4.20 0.17
C ARG A 53 8.64 3.88 -0.87
N VAL A 54 7.82 2.85 -0.65
CA VAL A 54 6.70 2.52 -1.56
C VAL A 54 5.66 3.64 -1.59
N LEU A 55 5.37 4.25 -0.45
CA LEU A 55 4.41 5.36 -0.34
C LEU A 55 4.97 6.73 -0.77
N GLY A 56 6.28 6.84 -1.01
CA GLY A 56 6.92 8.13 -1.27
C GLY A 56 6.93 9.07 -0.05
N LEU A 57 6.90 8.52 1.16
CA LEU A 57 6.91 9.27 2.42
C LEU A 57 8.28 9.19 3.10
N SER A 58 8.57 10.16 3.97
CA SER A 58 9.69 10.00 4.92
C SER A 58 9.37 8.89 5.94
N VAL A 59 10.39 8.14 6.37
CA VAL A 59 10.24 7.15 7.44
C VAL A 59 9.71 7.80 8.73
N ARG A 60 10.05 9.07 8.99
CA ARG A 60 9.52 9.85 10.11
C ARG A 60 8.00 10.02 10.01
N THR A 61 7.50 10.42 8.85
CA THR A 61 6.06 10.59 8.60
C THR A 61 5.33 9.27 8.83
N LEU A 62 5.85 8.18 8.28
CA LEU A 62 5.24 6.86 8.46
C LEU A 62 5.21 6.42 9.93
N ARG A 63 6.31 6.61 10.67
CA ARG A 63 6.35 6.31 12.11
C ARG A 63 5.35 7.15 12.90
N ASN A 64 5.15 8.41 12.54
CA ASN A 64 4.16 9.27 13.19
C ASN A 64 2.74 8.75 12.93
N LYS A 65 2.41 8.39 11.69
CA LYS A 65 1.11 7.81 11.34
C LYS A 65 0.84 6.50 12.09
N ILE A 66 1.83 5.60 12.15
CA ILE A 66 1.75 4.36 12.94
C ILE A 66 1.42 4.63 14.41
N ARG A 67 2.08 5.62 15.04
CA ARG A 67 1.79 5.98 16.44
C ARG A 67 0.38 6.51 16.61
N LEU A 68 -0.11 7.32 15.68
CA LEU A 68 -1.47 7.84 15.72
C LEU A 68 -2.49 6.70 15.60
N TYR A 69 -2.29 5.77 14.68
CA TYR A 69 -3.18 4.62 14.51
C TYR A 69 -3.21 3.73 15.76
N ALA A 70 -2.04 3.41 16.32
CA ALA A 70 -1.95 2.65 17.56
C ALA A 70 -2.63 3.38 18.74
N ALA A 71 -2.47 4.71 18.86
CA ALA A 71 -3.13 5.50 19.90
C ALA A 71 -4.66 5.54 19.74
N SER A 72 -5.15 5.44 18.50
CA SER A 72 -6.58 5.32 18.17
C SER A 72 -7.11 3.88 18.27
N GLY A 73 -6.32 2.93 18.79
CA GLY A 73 -6.71 1.53 18.95
C GLY A 73 -6.75 0.73 17.65
N ILE A 74 -6.16 1.24 16.56
CA ILE A 74 -6.08 0.55 15.28
C ILE A 74 -4.87 -0.39 15.30
N GLU A 75 -5.10 -1.65 14.91
CA GLU A 75 -4.05 -2.64 14.78
C GLU A 75 -3.12 -2.28 13.62
N VAL A 76 -1.81 -2.28 13.90
CA VAL A 76 -0.77 -2.00 12.91
C VAL A 76 0.04 -3.27 12.68
N PRO A 77 0.28 -3.69 11.43
CA PRO A 77 1.10 -4.86 11.12
C PRO A 77 2.45 -4.79 11.85
N ALA A 78 2.75 -5.84 12.62
CA ALA A 78 4.00 -5.98 13.32
C ALA A 78 5.15 -6.20 12.31
N TYR A 79 6.34 -5.76 12.70
CA TYR A 79 7.54 -6.05 11.94
C TYR A 79 8.02 -7.45 12.29
N HIS A 80 8.21 -8.28 11.26
CA HIS A 80 8.77 -9.62 11.40
C HIS A 80 10.16 -9.61 10.74
N ASP A 81 11.19 -9.97 11.51
CA ASP A 81 12.58 -10.14 11.04
C ASP A 81 12.79 -11.46 10.32
#